data_AF-A0AB39ZKP5-F1
#
_entry.id   AF-A0AB39ZKP5-F1
#
_cell.length_a   1.000
_cell.length_b   1.000
_cell.length_c   1.000
_cell.angle_alpha   90.00
_cell.angle_beta   90.00
_cell.angle_gamma   90.00
#
_symmetry.space_group_name_H-M   'P 1'
#
loop_
_entity.id
_entity.type
_entity.pdbx_description
1 polymer ?
#
loop_
_entity_poly.entity_id
_entity_poly.type
_entity_poly.pdbx_seq_one_letter_code
_entity_poly.pdbx_strand_id
1 'polypeptide(L)'
;MGINIFINNKYLISEDFIGYDELCSRIERNTNLQPEDYYLVSNGKRLERELPQGDVHCVLRQMGGKGGFGSMLRAIGAQIEKTTNREACRDLSGRRLRDINEEKRVRAWLDKQGEREREAEERKKRKIEKLLAVPKHDFKDDKYEEATANLTEKVNDAFEEGLKQAEEIKEKQAQAKAQEASTSGTKRKSPAEDKTKAKKKKKGALWIGDDISGSESDSDDSEEEPETQKKAIKN
;
A
#
# COMPACT_ATOMS: atom_id res chain seq x y z
N MET A 1 -74.35 3.12 -27.68
CA MET A 1 -72.89 3.38 -27.59
C MET A 1 -72.30 2.08 -27.09
N GLY A 2 -71.72 1.30 -28.01
CA GLY A 2 -71.35 -0.08 -27.72
C GLY A 2 -70.32 -0.16 -26.61
N ILE A 3 -70.47 -1.15 -25.75
CA ILE A 3 -69.49 -1.48 -24.71
C ILE A 3 -68.59 -2.56 -25.30
N ASN A 4 -67.30 -2.27 -25.42
CA ASN A 4 -66.31 -3.23 -25.88
C ASN A 4 -65.80 -4.04 -24.69
N ILE A 5 -65.91 -5.36 -24.75
CA ILE A 5 -65.44 -6.26 -23.70
C ILE A 5 -64.11 -6.89 -24.14
N PHE A 6 -63.10 -6.81 -23.27
CA PHE A 6 -61.78 -7.38 -23.48
C PHE A 6 -61.45 -8.40 -22.39
N ILE A 7 -60.91 -9.56 -22.74
CA ILE A 7 -60.27 -10.50 -21.81
C ILE A 7 -58.79 -10.59 -22.15
N ASN A 8 -57.90 -10.39 -21.18
CA ASN A 8 -56.43 -10.44 -21.39
C ASN A 8 -55.98 -9.60 -22.59
N ASN A 9 -56.53 -8.39 -22.73
CA ASN A 9 -56.31 -7.46 -23.84
C ASN A 9 -56.70 -7.99 -25.23
N LYS A 10 -57.47 -9.09 -25.29
CA LYS A 10 -58.11 -9.58 -26.52
C LYS A 10 -59.56 -9.14 -26.51
N TYR A 11 -59.98 -8.58 -27.64
CA TYR A 11 -61.37 -8.19 -27.86
C TYR A 11 -62.26 -9.43 -27.91
N LEU A 12 -63.39 -9.38 -27.22
CA LEU A 12 -64.39 -10.45 -27.22
C LEU A 12 -65.65 -10.03 -27.98
N ILE A 13 -66.31 -8.96 -27.53
CA ILE A 13 -67.66 -8.60 -27.96
C ILE A 13 -67.81 -7.08 -27.89
N SER A 14 -68.52 -6.49 -28.85
CA SER A 14 -69.04 -5.13 -28.79
C SER A 14 -70.54 -5.19 -29.01
N GLU A 15 -71.30 -4.95 -27.96
CA GLU A 15 -72.76 -4.87 -28.00
C GLU A 15 -73.22 -3.71 -27.10
N ASP A 16 -74.42 -3.20 -27.35
CA ASP A 16 -75.09 -2.25 -26.45
C ASP A 16 -75.78 -3.05 -25.33
N PHE A 17 -75.30 -2.94 -24.09
CA PHE A 17 -75.91 -3.60 -22.92
C PHE A 17 -76.76 -2.61 -22.13
N ILE A 18 -77.94 -3.04 -21.69
CA ILE A 18 -78.92 -2.20 -20.97
C ILE A 18 -78.83 -2.47 -19.46
N GLY A 19 -78.34 -3.65 -19.06
CA GLY A 19 -78.11 -4.02 -17.65
C GLY A 19 -76.76 -4.69 -17.37
N TYR A 20 -76.28 -4.54 -16.12
CA TYR A 20 -75.09 -5.24 -15.63
C TYR A 20 -75.26 -6.78 -15.66
N ASP A 21 -76.46 -7.27 -15.34
CA ASP A 21 -76.77 -8.70 -15.32
C ASP A 21 -76.77 -9.32 -16.73
N GLU A 22 -77.18 -8.56 -17.75
CA GLU A 22 -77.12 -8.97 -19.14
C GLU A 22 -75.68 -9.12 -19.61
N LEU A 23 -74.81 -8.19 -19.18
CA LEU A 23 -73.39 -8.21 -19.48
C LEU A 23 -72.71 -9.43 -18.84
N CYS A 24 -72.97 -9.71 -17.56
CA CYS A 24 -72.46 -10.91 -16.89
C CYS A 24 -72.96 -12.21 -17.56
N SER A 25 -74.26 -12.29 -17.86
CA SER A 25 -74.85 -13.44 -18.56
C SER A 25 -74.23 -13.65 -19.95
N ARG A 26 -73.91 -12.55 -20.66
CA ARG A 26 -73.28 -12.62 -21.98
C ARG A 26 -71.85 -13.11 -21.89
N ILE A 27 -71.09 -12.66 -20.88
CA ILE A 27 -69.74 -13.15 -20.62
C ILE A 27 -69.79 -14.64 -20.31
N GLU A 28 -70.65 -15.07 -19.39
CA GLU A 28 -70.85 -16.49 -19.03
C GLU A 28 -71.13 -17.37 -20.24
N ARG A 29 -72.06 -16.97 -21.12
CA ARG A 29 -72.39 -17.76 -22.33
C ARG A 29 -71.22 -17.89 -23.31
N ASN A 30 -70.33 -16.90 -23.36
CA ASN A 30 -69.22 -16.90 -24.32
C ASN A 30 -67.95 -17.56 -23.75
N THR A 31 -67.73 -17.46 -22.44
CA THR A 31 -66.46 -17.89 -21.81
C THR A 31 -66.63 -19.03 -20.82
N ASN A 32 -67.86 -19.43 -20.47
CA ASN A 32 -68.20 -20.40 -19.43
C ASN A 32 -67.58 -20.08 -18.06
N LEU A 33 -67.30 -18.81 -17.79
CA LEU A 33 -66.70 -18.35 -16.53
C LEU A 33 -67.79 -17.93 -15.56
N GLN A 34 -67.72 -18.39 -14.31
CA GLN A 34 -68.67 -17.95 -13.28
C GLN A 34 -68.33 -16.53 -12.78
N PRO A 35 -69.30 -15.74 -12.30
CA PRO A 35 -69.06 -14.40 -11.73
C PRO A 35 -68.00 -14.36 -10.63
N GLU A 36 -67.82 -15.46 -9.90
CA GLU A 36 -66.83 -15.62 -8.84
C GLU A 36 -65.38 -15.72 -9.35
N ASP A 37 -65.20 -16.08 -10.63
CA ASP A 37 -63.89 -16.33 -11.25
C ASP A 37 -63.31 -15.08 -11.92
N TYR A 38 -64.10 -14.01 -12.08
CA TYR A 38 -63.64 -12.78 -12.72
C TYR A 38 -64.10 -11.52 -11.98
N TYR A 39 -63.58 -10.38 -12.41
CA TYR A 39 -64.11 -9.07 -12.07
C TYR A 39 -63.94 -8.14 -13.27
N LEU A 40 -64.83 -7.17 -13.36
CA LEU A 40 -64.86 -6.22 -14.47
C LEU A 40 -64.19 -4.90 -14.04
N VAL A 41 -63.40 -4.35 -14.93
CA VAL A 41 -62.69 -3.08 -14.74
C VAL A 41 -62.96 -2.17 -15.92
N SER A 42 -63.38 -0.94 -15.65
CA SER A 42 -63.42 0.13 -16.66
C SER A 42 -62.61 1.31 -16.16
N ASN A 43 -61.74 1.86 -17.02
CA ASN A 43 -60.86 2.97 -16.68
C ASN A 43 -60.06 2.78 -15.37
N GLY A 44 -59.65 1.54 -15.08
CA GLY A 44 -58.89 1.20 -13.87
C GLY A 44 -59.70 1.09 -12.57
N LYS A 45 -61.04 1.25 -12.61
CA LYS A 45 -61.93 1.07 -11.45
C LYS A 45 -62.75 -0.21 -11.58
N ARG A 46 -62.98 -0.89 -10.46
CA ARG A 46 -63.82 -2.10 -10.40
C ARG A 46 -65.29 -1.72 -10.56
N LEU A 47 -65.99 -2.42 -11.44
CA LEU A 47 -67.42 -2.29 -11.64
C LEU A 47 -68.16 -3.18 -10.64
N GLU A 48 -69.17 -2.62 -9.98
CA GLU A 48 -70.01 -3.37 -9.04
C GLU A 48 -71.45 -3.48 -9.53
N ARG A 49 -72.06 -2.40 -10.06
CA ARG A 49 -73.45 -2.40 -10.58
C ARG A 49 -73.77 -1.36 -11.66
N GLU A 50 -72.87 -0.42 -11.92
CA GLU A 50 -73.10 0.64 -12.91
C GLU A 50 -72.59 0.20 -14.29
N LEU A 51 -73.31 0.58 -15.35
CA LEU A 51 -72.86 0.34 -16.70
C LEU A 51 -71.79 1.37 -17.09
N PRO A 52 -70.61 0.93 -17.50
CA PRO A 52 -69.58 1.83 -17.98
C PRO A 52 -69.95 2.34 -19.37
N GLN A 53 -69.61 3.59 -19.64
CA GLN A 53 -69.53 4.10 -21.00
C GLN A 53 -68.11 3.85 -21.52
N GLY A 54 -67.95 2.89 -22.44
CA GLY A 54 -66.68 2.59 -23.09
C GLY A 54 -66.15 1.18 -22.85
N ASP A 55 -64.82 1.04 -22.83
CA ASP A 55 -64.14 -0.25 -22.80
C ASP A 55 -64.18 -0.90 -21.41
N VAL A 56 -64.44 -2.20 -21.39
CA VAL A 56 -64.54 -3.04 -20.19
C VAL A 56 -63.54 -4.17 -20.29
N HIS A 57 -62.68 -4.28 -19.29
CA HIS A 57 -61.72 -5.36 -19.17
C HIS A 57 -62.25 -6.39 -18.17
N CYS A 58 -62.48 -7.60 -18.63
CA CYS A 58 -62.73 -8.76 -17.80
C CYS A 58 -61.38 -9.37 -17.37
N VAL A 59 -61.13 -9.32 -16.06
CA VAL A 59 -59.89 -9.79 -15.44
C VAL A 59 -60.19 -11.04 -14.63
N LEU A 60 -59.51 -12.13 -14.97
CA LEU A 60 -59.64 -13.40 -14.25
C LEU A 60 -59.00 -13.30 -12.86
N ARG A 61 -59.70 -13.82 -11.86
CA ARG A 61 -59.18 -14.01 -10.52
C ARG A 61 -58.23 -15.19 -10.55
N GLN A 62 -57.00 -14.95 -10.13
CA GLN A 62 -56.01 -16.00 -10.00
C GLN A 62 -56.00 -16.47 -8.54
N MET A 63 -56.08 -17.79 -8.34
CA MET A 63 -55.94 -18.42 -7.02
C MET A 63 -54.47 -18.35 -6.59
N GLY A 64 -54.04 -17.19 -6.10
CA GLY A 64 -52.66 -16.95 -5.72
C GLY A 64 -52.38 -15.48 -5.46
N GLY A 65 -51.88 -15.17 -4.27
CA GLY A 65 -51.46 -13.83 -3.92
C GLY A 65 -50.17 -13.49 -4.68
N LYS A 66 -50.23 -12.48 -5.56
CA LYS A 66 -49.05 -11.81 -6.16
C LYS A 66 -48.21 -11.05 -5.11
N GLY A 67 -48.25 -11.50 -3.85
CA GLY A 67 -47.66 -10.86 -2.68
C GLY A 67 -46.25 -11.32 -2.35
N GLY A 68 -45.70 -12.32 -3.07
CA GLY A 68 -44.35 -12.84 -2.83
C GLY A 68 -43.26 -11.78 -2.98
N PHE A 69 -43.37 -10.91 -4.00
CA PHE A 69 -42.40 -9.83 -4.19
C PHE A 69 -42.49 -8.78 -3.06
N GLY A 70 -43.71 -8.38 -2.66
CA GLY A 70 -43.90 -7.43 -1.57
C GLY A 70 -43.53 -7.99 -0.19
N SER A 71 -43.78 -9.28 0.07
CA SER A 71 -43.33 -9.94 1.30
C SER A 71 -41.82 -10.12 1.33
N MET A 72 -41.20 -10.45 0.20
CA MET A 72 -39.74 -10.51 0.04
C MET A 72 -39.13 -9.14 0.30
N LEU A 73 -39.68 -8.06 -0.26
CA LEU A 73 -39.21 -6.69 0.02
C LEU A 73 -39.37 -6.31 1.49
N ARG A 74 -40.44 -6.75 2.17
CA ARG A 74 -40.60 -6.53 3.62
C ARG A 74 -39.59 -7.33 4.44
N ALA A 75 -39.32 -8.58 4.08
CA ALA A 75 -38.32 -9.43 4.74
C ALA A 75 -36.91 -8.86 4.58
N ILE A 76 -36.56 -8.45 3.35
CA ILE A 76 -35.27 -7.83 3.05
C ILE A 76 -35.16 -6.46 3.75
N GLY A 77 -36.21 -5.64 3.70
CA GLY A 77 -36.23 -4.33 4.34
C GLY A 77 -36.10 -4.38 5.86
N ALA A 78 -36.51 -5.46 6.51
CA ALA A 78 -36.30 -5.69 7.93
C ALA A 78 -34.84 -6.07 8.28
N GLN A 79 -34.11 -6.66 7.33
CA GLN A 79 -32.73 -7.10 7.50
C GLN A 79 -31.71 -6.03 7.07
N ILE A 80 -32.11 -5.11 6.19
CA ILE A 80 -31.26 -3.98 5.78
C ILE A 80 -31.29 -2.92 6.88
N GLU A 81 -30.21 -2.85 7.66
CA GLU A 81 -29.94 -1.69 8.49
C GLU A 81 -29.76 -0.43 7.62
N LYS A 82 -30.12 0.73 8.15
CA LYS A 82 -29.97 2.01 7.43
C LYS A 82 -28.50 2.17 7.07
N THR A 83 -28.20 2.12 5.77
CA THR A 83 -26.85 2.34 5.28
C THR A 83 -26.41 3.76 5.65
N THR A 84 -25.20 3.90 6.18
CA THR A 84 -24.61 5.20 6.53
C THR A 84 -23.99 5.91 5.33
N ASN A 85 -23.93 5.24 4.18
CA ASN A 85 -23.39 5.80 2.94
C ASN A 85 -24.32 6.89 2.39
N ARG A 86 -23.88 8.15 2.54
CA ARG A 86 -24.55 9.36 2.03
C ARG A 86 -24.00 9.83 0.68
N GLU A 87 -23.13 9.07 0.02
CA GLU A 87 -22.49 9.47 -1.24
C GLU A 87 -23.48 9.61 -2.40
N ALA A 88 -24.61 8.90 -2.32
CA ALA A 88 -25.70 8.99 -3.30
C ALA A 88 -26.54 10.27 -3.15
N CYS A 89 -26.44 10.97 -2.01
CA CYS A 89 -27.15 12.21 -1.79
C CYS A 89 -26.60 13.32 -2.69
N ARG A 90 -27.48 14.24 -3.06
CA ARG A 90 -27.13 15.44 -3.82
C ARG A 90 -26.98 16.64 -2.88
N ASP A 91 -26.09 17.55 -3.25
CA ASP A 91 -25.99 18.86 -2.61
C ASP A 91 -27.05 19.84 -3.18
N LEU A 92 -27.12 21.05 -2.63
CA LEU A 92 -28.01 22.12 -3.12
C LEU A 92 -27.64 22.61 -4.53
N SER A 93 -26.44 22.27 -5.02
CA SER A 93 -26.01 22.57 -6.39
C SER A 93 -26.44 21.48 -7.40
N GLY A 94 -26.98 20.36 -6.92
CA GLY A 94 -27.44 19.23 -7.73
C GLY A 94 -26.35 18.19 -8.06
N ARG A 95 -25.11 18.40 -7.59
CA ARG A 95 -23.98 17.47 -7.70
C ARG A 95 -24.09 16.37 -6.62
N ARG A 96 -23.56 15.19 -6.89
CA ARG A 96 -23.54 14.10 -5.89
C ARG A 96 -22.37 14.29 -4.93
N LEU A 97 -22.56 13.89 -3.68
CA LEU A 97 -21.50 13.89 -2.65
C LEU A 97 -20.32 13.01 -3.04
N ARG A 98 -20.55 11.94 -3.81
CA ARG A 98 -19.50 11.09 -4.40
C ARG A 98 -18.47 11.92 -5.20
N ASP A 99 -18.95 12.67 -6.19
CA ASP A 99 -18.10 13.43 -7.11
C ASP A 99 -17.26 14.47 -6.35
N ILE A 100 -17.87 15.12 -5.36
CA ILE A 100 -17.20 16.11 -4.51
C ILE A 100 -16.09 15.45 -3.67
N ASN A 101 -16.35 14.27 -3.12
CA ASN A 101 -15.36 13.56 -2.30
C ASN A 101 -14.20 13.04 -3.17
N GLU A 102 -14.50 12.58 -4.38
CA GLU A 102 -13.50 12.18 -5.37
C GLU A 102 -12.61 13.36 -5.79
N GLU A 103 -13.20 14.52 -6.10
CA GLU A 103 -12.45 15.74 -6.40
C GLU A 103 -11.53 16.14 -5.24
N LYS A 104 -12.02 16.08 -3.99
CA LYS A 104 -11.21 16.36 -2.79
C LYS A 104 -10.07 15.37 -2.62
N ARG A 105 -10.33 14.08 -2.85
CA ARG A 105 -9.31 13.02 -2.78
C ARG A 105 -8.22 13.24 -3.82
N VAL A 106 -8.60 13.60 -5.05
CA VAL A 106 -7.65 13.90 -6.13
C VAL A 106 -6.81 15.14 -5.80
N ARG A 107 -7.44 16.22 -5.30
CA ARG A 107 -6.71 17.43 -4.87
C ARG A 107 -5.71 17.12 -3.74
N ALA A 108 -6.16 16.45 -2.69
CA ALA A 108 -5.29 16.07 -1.57
C ALA A 108 -4.15 15.14 -2.01
N TRP A 109 -4.38 14.28 -3.01
CA TRP A 109 -3.33 13.44 -3.58
C TRP A 109 -2.30 14.27 -4.36
N LEU A 110 -2.74 15.23 -5.17
CA LEU A 110 -1.85 16.15 -5.91
C LEU A 110 -1.03 17.03 -4.96
N ASP A 111 -1.65 17.59 -3.92
CA ASP A 111 -0.95 18.41 -2.92
C ASP A 111 0.14 17.59 -2.21
N LYS A 112 -0.16 16.32 -1.88
CA LYS A 112 0.81 15.39 -1.30
C LYS A 112 1.92 14.95 -2.27
N GLN A 113 1.72 15.02 -3.59
CA GLN A 113 2.80 14.70 -4.54
C GLN A 113 3.96 15.69 -4.44
N GLY A 114 3.67 17.00 -4.29
CA GLY A 114 4.71 18.02 -4.17
C GLY A 114 5.57 17.84 -2.92
N GLU A 115 4.94 17.57 -1.77
CA GLU A 115 5.65 17.26 -0.52
C GLU A 115 6.48 15.98 -0.63
N ARG A 116 5.92 14.93 -1.25
CA ARG A 116 6.62 13.65 -1.47
C ARG A 116 7.83 13.79 -2.39
N GLU A 117 7.72 14.58 -3.46
CA GLU A 117 8.82 14.85 -4.38
C GLU A 117 9.94 15.62 -3.66
N ARG A 118 9.58 16.64 -2.86
CA ARG A 118 10.54 17.39 -2.05
C ARG A 118 11.25 16.52 -1.03
N GLU A 119 10.52 15.68 -0.30
CA GLU A 119 11.11 14.74 0.66
C GLU A 119 12.02 13.72 -0.04
N ALA A 120 11.61 13.21 -1.20
CA ALA A 120 12.43 12.30 -1.99
C ALA A 120 13.70 12.97 -2.50
N GLU A 121 13.64 14.23 -2.95
CA GLU A 121 14.80 15.02 -3.32
C GLU A 121 15.74 15.27 -2.15
N GLU A 122 15.21 15.63 -0.98
CA GLU A 122 16.02 15.82 0.23
C GLU A 122 16.70 14.51 0.67
N ARG A 123 15.97 13.38 0.61
CA ARG A 123 16.54 12.06 0.90
C ARG A 123 17.64 11.69 -0.10
N LYS A 124 17.45 11.98 -1.39
CA LYS A 124 18.48 11.79 -2.43
C LYS A 124 19.70 12.66 -2.16
N LYS A 125 19.52 13.95 -1.85
CA LYS A 125 20.62 14.88 -1.50
C LYS A 125 21.40 14.38 -0.29
N ARG A 126 20.73 13.97 0.79
CA ARG A 126 21.36 13.40 1.99
C ARG A 126 22.12 12.11 1.68
N LYS A 127 21.58 11.22 0.84
CA LYS A 127 22.28 9.99 0.42
C LYS A 127 23.54 10.33 -0.39
N ILE A 128 23.44 11.27 -1.34
CA ILE A 128 24.58 11.72 -2.14
C ILE A 128 25.64 12.36 -1.25
N GLU A 129 25.26 13.23 -0.33
CA GLU A 129 26.19 13.89 0.61
C GLU A 129 26.91 12.87 1.51
N LYS A 130 26.19 11.87 2.03
CA LYS A 130 26.78 10.77 2.81
C LYS A 130 27.74 9.91 1.99
N LEU A 131 27.44 9.67 0.71
CA LEU A 131 28.32 8.90 -0.18
C LEU A 131 29.55 9.71 -0.62
N LEU A 132 29.40 11.03 -0.78
CA LEU A 132 30.48 11.93 -1.17
C LEU A 132 31.42 12.23 0.01
N ALA A 133 30.91 12.19 1.25
CA ALA A 133 31.73 12.31 2.44
C ALA A 133 32.73 11.15 2.50
N VAL A 134 34.02 11.48 2.38
CA VAL A 134 35.10 10.51 2.56
C VAL A 134 34.94 9.84 3.93
N PRO A 135 34.99 8.50 4.02
CA PRO A 135 34.94 7.80 5.30
C PRO A 135 36.02 8.35 6.25
N LYS A 136 35.59 9.05 7.30
CA LYS A 136 36.47 9.51 8.36
C LYS A 136 36.80 8.31 9.23
N HIS A 137 37.88 7.62 8.87
CA HIS A 137 38.44 6.56 9.70
C HIS A 137 39.38 7.21 10.73
N ASP A 138 38.84 7.50 11.90
CA ASP A 138 39.64 7.95 13.04
C ASP A 138 40.25 6.70 13.72
N PHE A 139 41.53 6.43 13.44
CA PHE A 139 42.27 5.37 14.14
C PHE A 139 42.68 5.90 15.52
N LYS A 140 41.86 5.60 16.53
CA LYS A 140 42.16 5.86 17.93
C LYS A 140 42.28 4.51 18.64
N ASP A 141 43.50 4.11 18.93
CA ASP A 141 43.80 2.90 19.70
C ASP A 141 44.75 3.28 20.83
N ASP A 142 44.21 3.34 22.05
CA ASP A 142 44.94 3.77 23.25
C ASP A 142 46.18 2.90 23.48
N LYS A 143 46.12 1.60 23.16
CA LYS A 143 47.26 0.69 23.32
C LYS A 143 48.37 1.00 22.33
N TYR A 144 48.01 1.42 21.11
CA TYR A 144 48.98 1.82 20.10
C TYR A 144 49.62 3.16 20.48
N GLU A 145 48.84 4.12 20.96
CA GLU A 145 49.35 5.41 21.44
C GLU A 145 50.32 5.21 22.61
N GLU A 146 49.95 4.41 23.61
CA GLU A 146 50.84 4.03 24.72
C GLU A 146 52.09 3.29 24.22
N ALA A 147 51.97 2.36 23.28
CA ALA A 147 53.12 1.64 22.73
C ALA A 147 54.07 2.57 21.96
N THR A 148 53.54 3.54 21.22
CA THR A 148 54.36 4.54 20.52
C THR A 148 55.08 5.47 21.49
N ALA A 149 54.39 5.95 22.54
CA ALA A 149 54.99 6.77 23.59
C ALA A 149 56.15 6.04 24.29
N ASN A 150 55.89 4.79 24.70
CA ASN A 150 56.91 3.91 25.29
C ASN A 150 58.07 3.61 24.34
N LEU A 151 57.81 3.51 23.02
CA LEU A 151 58.86 3.29 22.03
C LEU A 151 59.76 4.53 21.90
N THR A 152 59.18 5.73 21.88
CA THR A 152 59.96 6.98 21.86
C THR A 152 60.86 7.13 23.08
N GLU A 153 60.37 6.79 24.27
CA GLU A 153 61.19 6.81 25.49
C GLU A 153 62.35 5.81 25.41
N LYS A 154 62.08 4.56 25.01
CA LYS A 154 63.11 3.53 24.85
C LYS A 154 64.18 3.90 23.82
N VAL A 155 63.80 4.56 22.73
CA VAL A 155 64.76 5.03 21.72
C VAL A 155 65.66 6.13 22.28
N ASN A 156 65.11 7.06 23.06
CA ASN A 156 65.89 8.11 23.71
C ASN A 156 66.85 7.52 24.76
N ASP A 157 66.39 6.59 25.58
CA ASP A 157 67.21 5.92 26.59
C ASP A 157 68.37 5.14 25.94
N ALA A 158 68.09 4.37 24.88
CA ALA A 158 69.12 3.64 24.14
C ALA A 158 70.14 4.57 23.48
N PHE A 159 69.71 5.76 23.04
CA PHE A 159 70.60 6.78 22.49
C PHE A 159 71.52 7.38 23.58
N GLU A 160 70.98 7.68 24.76
CA GLU A 160 71.78 8.16 25.90
C GLU A 160 72.78 7.11 26.39
N GLU A 161 72.36 5.85 26.49
CA GLU A 161 73.24 4.74 26.82
C GLU A 161 74.33 4.54 25.76
N GLY A 162 73.99 4.67 24.49
CA GLY A 162 74.94 4.63 23.37
C GLY A 162 75.97 5.75 23.43
N LEU A 163 75.56 6.96 23.82
CA LEU A 163 76.48 8.09 24.04
C LEU A 163 77.41 7.84 25.23
N LYS A 164 76.89 7.38 26.37
CA LYS A 164 77.68 7.03 27.57
C LYS A 164 78.68 5.91 27.27
N GLN A 165 78.25 4.87 26.58
CA GLN A 165 79.14 3.78 26.16
C GLN A 165 80.18 4.25 25.12
N ALA A 166 79.81 5.15 24.21
CA ALA A 166 80.78 5.74 23.28
C ALA A 166 81.83 6.61 24.00
N GLU A 167 81.45 7.30 25.08
CA GLU A 167 82.37 8.01 25.96
C GLU A 167 83.26 7.03 26.75
N GLU A 168 82.70 5.99 27.35
CA GLU A 168 83.47 4.95 28.03
C GLU A 168 84.39 4.18 27.08
N ILE A 169 83.98 3.93 25.83
CA ILE A 169 84.82 3.30 24.81
C ILE A 169 85.92 4.26 24.37
N LYS A 170 85.68 5.57 24.29
CA LYS A 170 86.74 6.56 24.06
C LYS A 170 87.74 6.57 25.22
N GLU A 171 87.29 6.44 26.46
CA GLU A 171 88.13 6.36 27.66
C GLU A 171 88.91 5.02 27.72
N LYS A 172 88.25 3.90 27.44
CA LYS A 172 88.87 2.56 27.38
C LYS A 172 89.80 2.39 26.17
N GLN A 173 89.51 3.02 25.02
CA GLN A 173 90.42 3.07 23.86
C GLN A 173 91.61 4.03 24.09
N ALA A 174 91.46 5.06 24.94
CA ALA A 174 92.59 5.86 25.40
C ALA A 174 93.51 5.06 26.34
N GLN A 175 92.97 4.09 27.10
CA GLN A 175 93.74 3.18 27.96
C GLN A 175 94.30 1.96 27.21
N ALA A 176 93.60 1.41 26.21
CA ALA A 176 94.05 0.27 25.39
C ALA A 176 95.02 0.66 24.27
N LYS A 177 95.25 1.96 24.01
CA LYS A 177 96.32 2.44 23.11
C LYS A 177 97.72 2.40 23.73
N ALA A 178 97.87 1.93 24.98
CA ALA A 178 99.15 1.79 25.67
C ALA A 178 99.72 0.35 25.73
N GLN A 179 98.98 -0.69 25.32
CA GLN A 179 99.49 -2.07 25.32
C GLN A 179 99.15 -2.82 24.02
N GLU A 180 100.22 -2.99 23.25
CA GLU A 180 100.48 -4.05 22.27
C GLU A 180 99.98 -3.86 20.82
N ALA A 181 100.88 -3.25 20.05
CA ALA A 181 101.17 -3.65 18.68
C ALA A 181 101.93 -4.99 18.67
N SER A 182 101.44 -6.01 17.95
CA SER A 182 102.19 -6.75 16.90
C SER A 182 101.49 -8.04 16.42
N THR A 183 101.09 -7.98 15.15
CA THR A 183 101.30 -8.97 14.06
C THR A 183 100.91 -10.46 14.13
N SER A 184 100.27 -10.85 13.02
CA SER A 184 100.27 -12.16 12.31
C SER A 184 99.06 -13.08 12.57
N GLY A 185 98.32 -13.60 11.60
CA GLY A 185 98.28 -13.45 10.14
C GLY A 185 97.36 -14.54 9.54
N THR A 186 96.75 -14.26 8.37
CA THR A 186 96.31 -15.28 7.37
C THR A 186 95.04 -16.10 7.76
N LYS A 187 93.91 -16.15 7.03
CA LYS A 187 93.72 -16.55 5.63
C LYS A 187 92.25 -16.30 5.18
N ARG A 188 92.11 -16.05 3.87
CA ARG A 188 90.94 -15.74 3.03
C ARG A 188 89.79 -16.76 3.08
N LYS A 189 88.55 -16.32 2.80
CA LYS A 189 87.71 -16.75 1.64
C LYS A 189 86.37 -15.97 1.59
N SER A 190 86.17 -15.17 0.54
CA SER A 190 84.84 -14.83 -0.01
C SER A 190 84.51 -15.82 -1.14
N PRO A 191 83.22 -16.04 -1.45
CA PRO A 191 82.59 -15.29 -2.56
C PRO A 191 81.11 -14.92 -2.27
N ALA A 192 80.66 -13.70 -2.56
CA ALA A 192 80.33 -13.11 -3.86
C ALA A 192 78.89 -13.41 -4.33
N GLU A 193 78.10 -12.33 -4.34
CA GLU A 193 77.23 -11.85 -5.42
C GLU A 193 76.08 -12.74 -5.95
N ASP A 194 74.88 -12.21 -5.66
CA ASP A 194 73.97 -11.61 -6.66
C ASP A 194 73.06 -12.55 -7.49
N LYS A 195 71.78 -12.18 -7.54
CA LYS A 195 70.87 -12.33 -8.70
C LYS A 195 69.46 -11.83 -8.40
N THR A 196 69.18 -10.65 -8.93
CA THR A 196 67.89 -10.21 -9.45
C THR A 196 67.17 -11.28 -10.29
N LYS A 197 65.83 -11.34 -10.22
CA LYS A 197 64.96 -11.67 -11.38
C LYS A 197 63.50 -11.28 -11.14
N ALA A 198 63.01 -10.40 -12.03
CA ALA A 198 61.61 -10.01 -12.19
C ALA A 198 60.75 -11.11 -12.84
N LYS A 199 59.42 -11.13 -12.59
CA LYS A 199 58.36 -10.89 -13.61
C LYS A 199 56.92 -11.23 -13.14
N LYS A 200 56.03 -10.27 -13.45
CA LYS A 200 54.68 -10.35 -14.06
C LYS A 200 53.42 -10.71 -13.23
N LYS A 201 52.61 -9.65 -13.06
CA LYS A 201 51.14 -9.47 -13.15
C LYS A 201 50.25 -10.69 -13.41
N LYS A 202 49.13 -10.79 -12.68
CA LYS A 202 47.78 -11.12 -13.20
C LYS A 202 46.66 -10.56 -12.29
N LYS A 203 45.91 -9.61 -12.86
CA LYS A 203 44.47 -9.30 -12.75
C LYS A 203 43.74 -9.67 -11.44
N GLY A 204 43.54 -8.66 -10.59
CA GLY A 204 42.42 -8.64 -9.64
C GLY A 204 41.15 -8.21 -10.36
N ALA A 205 40.12 -9.05 -10.31
CA ALA A 205 38.83 -8.85 -10.95
C ALA A 205 38.14 -7.59 -10.41
N LEU A 206 37.59 -6.78 -11.33
CA LEU A 206 36.52 -5.83 -11.02
C LEU A 206 35.35 -6.63 -10.43
N TRP A 207 35.17 -6.55 -9.12
CA TRP A 207 33.93 -6.93 -8.45
C TRP A 207 33.05 -5.68 -8.36
N ILE A 208 32.40 -5.33 -9.47
CA ILE A 208 31.14 -4.60 -9.46
C ILE A 208 30.20 -5.50 -10.25
N GLY A 209 29.61 -6.43 -9.50
CA GLY A 209 28.50 -7.24 -9.93
C GLY A 209 27.28 -6.33 -10.08
N ASP A 210 26.67 -6.48 -11.24
CA ASP A 210 25.50 -5.83 -11.77
C ASP A 210 24.24 -6.33 -11.04
N ASP A 211 24.06 -5.94 -9.78
CA ASP A 211 22.89 -6.36 -8.97
C ASP A 211 22.38 -5.24 -8.05
N ILE A 212 22.26 -4.03 -8.61
CA ILE A 212 21.48 -2.92 -8.01
C ILE A 212 20.12 -2.76 -8.70
N SER A 213 19.41 -3.87 -8.96
CA SER A 213 17.95 -3.80 -9.09
C SER A 213 17.35 -3.84 -7.68
N GLY A 214 17.40 -2.69 -6.99
CA GLY A 214 16.77 -2.48 -5.70
C GLY A 214 15.25 -2.53 -5.83
N SER A 215 14.68 -3.70 -5.56
CA SER A 215 13.28 -3.89 -5.22
C SER A 215 13.05 -3.35 -3.80
N GLU A 216 12.80 -2.05 -3.67
CA GLU A 216 12.41 -1.40 -2.42
C GLU A 216 10.90 -1.63 -2.18
N SER A 217 10.55 -2.76 -1.58
CA SER A 217 9.21 -3.05 -1.06
C SER A 217 9.25 -3.01 0.46
N ASP A 218 9.32 -1.82 1.04
CA ASP A 218 9.05 -1.60 2.47
C ASP A 218 7.54 -1.41 2.65
N SER A 219 6.87 -2.50 3.03
CA SER A 219 5.51 -2.52 3.54
C SER A 219 5.59 -2.88 5.02
N ASP A 220 5.60 -1.87 5.89
CA ASP A 220 5.30 -2.03 7.31
C ASP A 220 4.53 -0.80 7.77
N ASP A 221 3.20 -0.94 7.79
CA ASP A 221 2.25 0.00 8.37
C ASP A 221 1.43 -0.80 9.39
N SER A 222 1.98 -0.92 10.59
CA SER A 222 1.31 -1.51 11.74
C SER A 222 0.50 -0.41 12.44
N GLU A 223 -0.80 -0.33 12.14
CA GLU A 223 -1.74 0.52 12.85
C GLU A 223 -2.03 -0.05 14.25
N GLU A 224 -1.57 0.62 15.31
CA GLU A 224 -2.09 0.47 16.66
C GLU A 224 -3.37 1.33 16.81
N GLU A 225 -4.51 0.65 16.90
CA GLU A 225 -5.81 1.22 17.27
C GLU A 225 -5.84 1.66 18.75
N PRO A 226 -6.22 2.90 19.10
CA PRO A 226 -6.52 3.24 20.48
C PRO A 226 -7.94 2.82 20.87
N GLU A 227 -8.03 1.89 21.83
CA GLU A 227 -9.26 1.50 22.52
C GLU A 227 -9.99 2.70 23.12
N THR A 228 -11.18 3.02 22.59
CA THR A 228 -12.08 4.01 23.22
C THR A 228 -12.73 3.42 24.46
N GLN A 229 -12.38 3.97 25.62
CA GLN A 229 -13.00 3.67 26.92
C GLN A 229 -14.48 4.07 26.93
N LYS A 230 -15.37 3.08 27.11
CA LYS A 230 -16.80 3.30 27.40
C LYS A 230 -16.96 3.85 28.81
N LYS A 231 -17.28 5.15 28.95
CA LYS A 231 -17.86 5.69 30.18
C LYS A 231 -19.36 5.40 30.20
N ALA A 232 -19.77 4.54 31.12
CA ALA A 232 -21.17 4.33 31.47
C ALA A 232 -21.75 5.61 32.09
N ILE A 233 -22.73 6.21 31.43
CA ILE A 233 -23.61 7.22 32.02
C ILE A 233 -24.75 6.45 32.68
N LYS A 234 -24.78 6.49 34.01
CA LYS A 234 -25.89 6.04 34.83
C LYS A 234 -26.86 7.22 34.96
N ASN A 235 -28.08 7.05 34.46
CA ASN A 235 -29.30 7.71 34.94
C ASN A 235 -30.48 6.80 34.57
#